data_AF-A0A9D6VDC6-F1
#
_entry.id   AF-A0A9D6VDC6-F1
#
_cell.length_a   1.000
_cell.length_b   1.000
_cell.length_c   1.000
_cell.angle_alpha   90.00
_cell.angle_beta   90.00
_cell.angle_gamma   90.00
#
_symmetry.space_group_name_H-M   'P 1'
#
loop_
_entity.id
_entity.type
_entity.pdbx_description
1 polymer ?
#
loop_
_entity_poly.entity_id
_entity_poly.type
_entity_poly.pdbx_seq_one_letter_code
_entity_poly.pdbx_strand_id
1 'polypeptide(L)'
;MENTSEILCPLCQSAISASANFCSQCGKKIKDPPLSTSIQKQIFIYCVSFFLAPFGLGYAFKYFGQPDKKSRIIGIVALALTIIAIALMIFVSKAFMDLLYGQFNTLNF
;
A
#
# COMPACT_ATOMS: atom_id res chain seq x y z
N MET A 1 35.12 -4.83 16.73
CA MET A 1 34.16 -4.45 17.78
C MET A 1 32.77 -4.46 17.16
N GLU A 2 32.13 -5.62 17.08
CA GLU A 2 30.76 -5.73 16.56
C GLU A 2 29.79 -5.75 17.73
N ASN A 3 28.97 -4.70 17.82
CA ASN A 3 27.98 -4.52 18.87
C ASN A 3 26.75 -5.40 18.54
N THR A 4 26.86 -6.70 18.78
CA THR A 4 25.73 -7.62 18.67
C THR A 4 24.82 -7.37 19.85
N SER A 5 23.74 -6.61 19.63
CA SER A 5 22.68 -6.45 20.62
C SER A 5 21.97 -7.80 20.78
N GLU A 6 22.42 -8.60 21.74
CA GLU A 6 21.80 -9.85 22.15
C GLU A 6 20.65 -9.54 23.11
N ILE A 7 19.49 -10.17 22.87
CA ILE A 7 18.32 -10.07 23.72
C ILE A 7 18.04 -11.41 24.36
N LEU A 8 17.57 -11.38 25.61
CA LEU A 8 17.18 -12.59 26.33
C LEU A 8 15.79 -13.04 25.88
N CYS A 9 15.64 -14.34 25.64
CA CYS A 9 14.34 -14.92 25.36
C CYS A 9 13.40 -14.74 26.57
N PRO A 10 12.18 -14.21 26.41
CA PRO A 10 11.24 -14.09 27.52
C PRO A 10 10.66 -15.43 28.01
N LEU A 11 11.00 -16.58 27.38
CA LEU A 11 10.50 -17.89 27.77
C LEU A 11 11.57 -18.82 28.32
N CYS A 12 12.72 -18.92 27.65
CA CYS A 12 13.81 -19.82 28.06
C CYS A 12 15.07 -19.09 28.52
N GLN A 13 15.06 -17.75 28.51
CA GLN A 13 16.18 -16.89 28.91
C GLN A 13 17.49 -17.13 28.15
N SER A 14 17.48 -17.88 27.05
CA SER A 14 18.66 -18.03 26.19
C SER A 14 19.01 -16.69 25.54
N ALA A 15 20.31 -16.42 25.35
CA ALA A 15 20.78 -15.30 24.53
C ALA A 15 20.39 -15.53 23.06
N ILE A 16 19.71 -14.57 22.45
CA ILE A 16 19.28 -14.60 21.05
C ILE A 16 19.71 -13.31 20.36
N SER A 17 20.13 -13.39 19.11
CA SER A 17 20.37 -12.21 18.28
C SER A 17 19.09 -11.37 18.14
N ALA A 18 19.17 -10.04 18.31
CA ALA A 18 18.02 -9.14 18.14
C ALA A 18 17.39 -9.18 16.74
N SER A 19 18.06 -9.75 15.73
CA SER A 19 17.51 -9.94 14.38
C SER A 19 16.74 -11.26 14.19
N ALA A 20 16.77 -12.17 15.17
CA ALA A 20 16.15 -13.48 15.05
C ALA A 20 14.61 -13.40 15.16
N ASN A 21 13.93 -14.07 14.23
CA ASN A 21 12.45 -14.16 14.22
C ASN A 21 11.91 -15.18 15.23
N PHE A 22 12.68 -16.23 15.51
CA PHE A 22 12.35 -17.31 16.43
C PHE A 22 13.55 -17.60 17.34
N CYS A 23 13.28 -18.04 18.56
CA CYS A 23 14.30 -18.57 19.45
C CYS A 23 14.76 -19.95 18.96
N SER A 24 16.07 -20.14 18.78
CA SER A 24 16.67 -21.42 18.38
C SER A 24 16.58 -22.51 19.46
N GLN A 25 16.40 -22.13 20.73
CA GLN A 25 16.37 -23.05 21.87
C GLN A 25 14.96 -23.53 22.21
N CYS A 26 13.97 -22.62 22.22
CA CYS A 26 12.59 -22.96 22.62
C CYS A 26 11.56 -22.84 21.49
N GLY A 27 11.96 -22.38 20.31
CA GLY A 27 11.05 -22.18 19.17
C GLY A 27 10.07 -21.01 19.33
N LYS A 28 10.11 -20.27 20.44
CA LYS A 28 9.21 -19.14 20.66
C LYS A 28 9.46 -18.05 19.62
N LYS A 29 8.38 -17.61 18.97
CA LYS A 29 8.38 -16.47 18.06
C LYS A 29 8.69 -15.18 18.82
N ILE A 30 9.75 -14.48 18.40
CA ILE A 30 10.25 -13.25 19.05
C ILE A 30 9.88 -12.02 18.24
N LYS A 31 9.90 -12.13 16.91
CA LYS A 31 9.44 -11.09 15.99
C LYS A 31 8.35 -11.64 15.08
N ASP A 32 7.36 -10.80 14.81
CA ASP A 32 6.46 -11.05 13.71
C ASP A 32 7.25 -11.03 12.40
N PRO A 33 7.11 -12.05 11.53
CA PRO A 33 7.79 -12.04 10.24
C PRO A 33 7.39 -10.76 9.50
N PRO A 34 8.31 -10.11 8.77
CA PRO A 34 7.95 -9.01 7.89
C PRO A 34 6.80 -9.52 7.02
N LEU A 35 5.69 -8.76 7.00
CA LEU A 35 4.44 -9.19 6.37
C LEU A 35 4.77 -9.87 5.04
N SER A 36 4.46 -11.15 4.95
CA SER A 36 4.68 -11.93 3.74
C SER A 36 3.95 -11.21 2.61
N THR A 37 4.73 -10.61 1.71
CA THR A 37 4.29 -10.02 0.46
C THR A 37 3.91 -11.16 -0.48
N SER A 38 2.94 -11.97 -0.08
CA SER A 38 2.36 -12.99 -0.92
C SER A 38 1.71 -12.28 -2.11
N ILE A 39 1.99 -12.76 -3.31
CA ILE A 39 1.52 -12.23 -4.59
C ILE A 39 0.01 -12.00 -4.55
N GLN A 40 -0.73 -12.87 -3.86
CA GLN A 40 -2.17 -12.79 -3.69
C GLN A 40 -2.63 -11.57 -2.88
N LYS A 41 -1.90 -11.20 -1.81
CA LYS A 41 -2.18 -9.98 -1.03
C LYS A 41 -1.83 -8.73 -1.82
N GLN A 42 -0.80 -8.80 -2.65
CA GLN A 42 -0.37 -7.68 -3.48
C GLN A 42 -1.39 -7.38 -4.59
N ILE A 43 -1.89 -8.43 -5.26
CA ILE A 43 -2.98 -8.33 -6.24
C ILE A 43 -4.24 -7.74 -5.61
N PHE A 44 -4.62 -8.20 -4.41
CA PHE A 44 -5.78 -7.67 -3.71
C PHE A 44 -5.65 -6.18 -3.40
N ILE A 45 -4.48 -5.73 -2.92
CA ILE A 45 -4.20 -4.31 -2.64
C ILE A 45 -4.29 -3.48 -3.93
N TYR A 46 -3.74 -3.97 -5.04
CA TYR A 46 -3.80 -3.27 -6.32
C TYR A 46 -5.21 -3.24 -6.90
N CYS A 47 -5.97 -4.34 -6.83
CA CYS A 47 -7.36 -4.39 -7.26
C CYS A 47 -8.24 -3.46 -6.42
N VAL A 48 -8.09 -3.46 -5.09
CA VAL A 48 -8.84 -2.54 -4.21
C VAL A 48 -8.46 -1.08 -4.48
N SER A 49 -7.19 -0.78 -4.71
CA SER A 49 -6.75 0.59 -5.03
C SER A 49 -7.25 1.08 -6.39
N PHE A 50 -7.39 0.18 -7.37
CA PHE A 50 -7.92 0.48 -8.70
C PHE A 50 -9.45 0.62 -8.70
N PHE A 51 -10.17 -0.24 -7.97
CA PHE A 51 -11.64 -0.26 -7.97
C PHE A 51 -12.29 0.65 -6.91
N LEU A 52 -11.62 0.97 -5.81
CA LEU A 52 -12.14 1.88 -4.77
C LEU A 52 -11.35 3.20 -4.78
N ALA A 53 -11.42 3.91 -5.91
CA ALA A 53 -10.77 5.20 -6.13
C ALA A 53 -11.00 6.31 -5.06
N PRO A 54 -12.05 6.29 -4.19
CA PRO A 54 -12.09 7.22 -3.05
C PRO A 54 -11.40 6.71 -1.76
N PHE A 55 -11.07 5.41 -1.63
CA PHE A 55 -10.53 4.83 -0.38
C PHE A 55 -9.01 4.59 -0.38
N GLY A 56 -8.31 4.78 -1.51
CA GLY A 56 -6.83 4.66 -1.58
C GLY A 56 -6.08 5.64 -0.68
N LEU A 57 -6.69 6.77 -0.31
CA LEU A 57 -6.09 7.79 0.55
C LEU A 57 -5.75 7.26 1.95
N GLY A 58 -6.58 6.40 2.55
CA GLY A 58 -6.33 5.86 3.90
C GLY A 58 -5.05 4.99 3.96
N TYR A 59 -4.76 4.26 2.89
CA TYR A 59 -3.52 3.47 2.77
C TYR A 59 -2.29 4.34 2.49
N ALA A 60 -2.44 5.42 1.70
CA ALA A 60 -1.35 6.36 1.43
C ALA A 60 -0.84 7.04 2.71
N PHE A 61 -1.75 7.47 3.60
CA PHE A 61 -1.38 8.08 4.89
C PHE A 61 -0.60 7.11 5.80
N LYS A 62 -0.94 5.81 5.80
CA LYS A 62 -0.23 4.79 6.58
C LYS A 62 1.18 4.48 6.04
N TYR A 63 1.37 4.57 4.73
CA TYR A 63 2.66 4.32 4.08
C TYR A 63 3.63 5.51 4.15
N PHE A 64 3.13 6.75 4.24
CA PHE A 64 3.97 7.94 4.43
C PHE A 64 4.65 8.00 5.81
N GLY A 65 4.10 7.30 6.82
CA GLY A 65 4.63 7.28 8.18
C GLY A 65 5.82 6.34 8.43
N GLN A 66 6.22 5.50 7.47
CA GLN A 66 7.34 4.56 7.64
C GLN A 66 8.67 5.14 7.11
N PRO A 67 9.79 4.97 7.84
CA PRO A 67 11.09 5.59 7.50
C PRO A 67 11.78 4.97 6.26
N ASP A 68 11.28 3.87 5.73
CA ASP A 68 11.87 3.15 4.60
C ASP A 68 11.61 3.82 3.24
N LYS A 69 12.69 4.10 2.49
CA LYS A 69 12.63 4.72 1.14
C LYS A 69 11.69 3.99 0.17
N LYS A 70 11.55 2.67 0.31
CA LYS A 70 10.66 1.85 -0.54
C LYS A 70 9.17 2.12 -0.26
N SER A 71 8.78 2.30 1.00
CA SER A 71 7.39 2.59 1.39
C SER A 71 6.93 3.96 0.88
N ARG A 72 7.83 4.95 0.88
CA ARG A 72 7.54 6.30 0.36
C ARG A 72 7.27 6.30 -1.15
N ILE A 73 8.00 5.51 -1.93
CA ILE A 73 7.78 5.36 -3.38
C ILE A 73 6.40 4.76 -3.66
N ILE A 74 5.99 3.75 -2.89
CA ILE A 74 4.68 3.10 -3.06
C ILE A 74 3.55 4.11 -2.80
N GLY A 75 3.69 4.95 -1.77
CA GLY A 75 2.73 6.03 -1.49
C GLY A 75 2.62 7.05 -2.63
N ILE A 76 3.75 7.48 -3.21
CA ILE A 76 3.77 8.43 -4.32
C ILE A 76 3.14 7.82 -5.59
N VAL A 77 3.48 6.57 -5.90
CA VAL A 77 2.92 5.86 -7.07
C VAL A 77 1.41 5.70 -6.93
N ALA A 78 0.92 5.32 -5.75
CA ALA A 78 -0.51 5.22 -5.49
C ALA A 78 -1.24 6.58 -5.63
N LEU A 79 -0.63 7.66 -5.12
CA LEU A 79 -1.18 9.01 -5.25
C LEU A 79 -1.23 9.47 -6.72
N ALA A 80 -0.16 9.25 -7.48
CA ALA A 80 -0.11 9.60 -8.90
C ALA A 80 -1.17 8.84 -9.72
N LEU A 81 -1.31 7.53 -9.50
CA LEU A 81 -2.36 6.71 -10.12
C LEU A 81 -3.77 7.24 -9.81
N THR A 82 -4.00 7.67 -8.58
CA THR A 82 -5.30 8.24 -8.16
C THR A 82 -5.60 9.54 -8.91
N ILE A 83 -4.62 10.44 -9.02
CA ILE A 83 -4.77 11.70 -9.75
C ILE A 83 -5.07 11.44 -11.24
N ILE A 84 -4.36 10.49 -11.86
CA ILE A 84 -4.57 10.11 -13.26
C ILE A 84 -5.98 9.55 -13.47
N ALA A 85 -6.44 8.67 -12.58
CA ALA A 85 -7.79 8.09 -12.66
C ALA A 85 -8.89 9.17 -12.56
N ILE A 86 -8.74 10.13 -11.65
CA ILE A 86 -9.67 11.26 -11.50
C ILE A 86 -9.67 12.13 -12.75
N ALA A 87 -8.49 12.44 -13.30
CA ALA A 87 -8.38 13.25 -14.52
C ALA A 87 -9.04 12.57 -15.73
N LEU A 88 -8.81 11.27 -15.92
CA LEU A 88 -9.48 10.46 -16.94
C LEU A 88 -10.99 10.46 -16.77
N MET A 89 -11.48 10.30 -15.54
CA MET A 89 -12.91 10.32 -15.25
C MET A 89 -13.55 11.66 -15.62
N ILE A 90 -12.89 12.78 -15.31
CA ILE A 90 -13.34 14.13 -15.69
C ILE A 90 -13.35 14.28 -17.22
N PHE A 91 -12.28 13.84 -17.89
CA PHE A 91 -12.18 13.92 -19.35
C PHE A 91 -13.29 13.13 -20.06
N VAL A 92 -13.51 11.89 -19.63
CA VAL A 92 -14.59 11.04 -20.17
C VAL A 92 -15.95 11.67 -19.89
N SER A 93 -16.17 12.21 -18.69
CA SER A 93 -17.43 12.88 -18.34
C SER A 93 -17.69 14.12 -19.20
N LYS A 94 -16.63 14.90 -19.50
CA LYS A 94 -16.71 16.05 -20.40
C LYS A 94 -17.05 15.62 -21.84
N ALA A 95 -16.33 14.63 -22.37
CA ALA A 95 -16.58 14.10 -23.71
C ALA A 95 -18.00 13.54 -23.84
N PHE A 96 -18.49 12.86 -22.80
CA PHE A 96 -19.85 12.37 -22.74
C PHE A 96 -20.89 13.50 -22.73
N MET A 97 -20.68 14.54 -21.91
CA MET A 97 -21.55 15.71 -21.89
C MET A 97 -21.58 16.42 -23.25
N ASP A 98 -20.44 16.66 -23.88
CA ASP A 98 -20.36 17.30 -25.20
C ASP A 98 -21.14 16.50 -26.27
N LEU A 99 -21.09 15.17 -26.20
CA LEU A 99 -21.83 14.29 -27.08
C LEU A 99 -23.36 14.41 -26.88
N LEU A 100 -23.82 14.48 -25.62
CA LEU A 100 -25.24 14.69 -25.31
C LEU A 100 -25.71 16.10 -25.72
N TYR A 101 -24.99 17.15 -25.33
CA TYR A 101 -25.36 18.53 -25.64
C TYR A 101 -25.31 18.83 -27.15
N GLY A 102 -24.36 18.25 -27.89
CA GLY A 102 -24.30 18.36 -29.35
C GLY A 102 -25.53 17.76 -30.04
N GLN A 103 -26.06 16.64 -29.54
CA GLN A 103 -27.33 16.09 -30.03
C GLN A 103 -28.54 16.97 -29.68
N PHE A 104 -28.58 17.56 -28.49
CA PHE A 104 -29.70 18.45 -28.11
C PHE A 104 -29.70 19.76 -28.91
N ASN A 105 -28.53 20.36 -29.18
CA ASN A 105 -28.44 21.64 -29.89
C ASN A 105 -28.81 21.54 -31.39
N THR A 106 -28.68 20.33 -31.96
CA THR A 106 -29.06 20.05 -33.36
C THR A 106 -30.54 19.68 -33.53
N LEU A 107 -31.28 19.46 -32.43
CA LEU A 107 -32.70 19.10 -32.41
C LEU A 107 -33.63 20.24 -31.96
N ASN A 108 -33.11 21.45 -31.75
CA ASN A 108 -33.96 22.63 -31.57
C ASN A 108 -34.63 23.00 -32.91
N PHE A 109 -35.95 22.79 -32.97
CA PHE A 109 -36.84 23.29 -34.03
C PHE A 109 -37.02 24.81 -33.95
#